data_AF-A0A817YBW4-F1
#
_entry.id   AF-A0A817YBW4-F1
#
_cell.length_a   1.000
_cell.length_b   1.000
_cell.length_c   1.000
_cell.angle_alpha   90.00
_cell.angle_beta   90.00
_cell.angle_gamma   90.00
#
_symmetry.space_group_name_H-M   'P 1'
#
loop_
_entity.id
_entity.type
_entity.pdbx_description
1 polymer ?
#
loop_
_entity_poly.entity_id
_entity_poly.type
_entity_poly.pdbx_seq_one_letter_code
_entity_poly.pdbx_strand_id
1 'polypeptide(L)'
;NQITCESCKAFFRRNAFRDMSELRCRYSSSCIINVNTRRQCAYCRLKKCFNIKMRKDWIRTEEEKQLRRLIKLTKEQKKINNLSNDQQSLVTFPSVLRKKKCSMIKSTNQELVINSINTNN
;
A
#
# COMPACT_ATOMS: atom_id res chain seq x y z
N ASN A 1 25.47 4.64 5.09
CA ASN A 1 24.30 5.19 4.37
C ASN A 1 24.33 4.67 2.94
N GLN A 2 23.27 4.02 2.44
CA GLN A 2 23.30 3.39 1.11
C GLN A 2 22.59 4.26 0.06
N ILE A 3 23.34 4.80 -0.90
CA ILE A 3 22.78 5.63 -1.96
C ILE A 3 22.20 4.73 -3.05
N THR A 4 20.89 4.78 -3.24
CA THR A 4 20.19 4.03 -4.31
C THR A 4 19.20 4.94 -5.02
N CYS A 5 19.04 4.77 -6.33
CA CYS A 5 18.03 5.51 -7.07
C CYS A 5 16.60 5.03 -6.71
N GLU A 6 15.60 5.92 -6.86
CA GLU A 6 14.21 5.63 -6.49
C GLU A 6 13.65 4.41 -7.24
N SER A 7 14.07 4.18 -8.49
CA SER A 7 13.63 3.02 -9.25
C SER A 7 14.12 1.69 -8.65
N CYS A 8 15.34 1.66 -8.08
CA CYS A 8 15.89 0.47 -7.44
C CYS A 8 15.28 0.29 -6.05
N LYS A 9 15.01 1.38 -5.34
CA LYS A 9 14.25 1.35 -4.08
C LYS A 9 12.85 0.76 -4.27
N ALA A 10 12.10 1.23 -5.27
CA ALA A 10 10.77 0.69 -5.59
C ALA A 10 10.81 -0.74 -6.14
N PHE A 11 11.85 -1.12 -6.88
CA PHE A 11 12.07 -2.49 -7.32
C PHE A 11 12.34 -3.43 -6.13
N PHE A 12 13.22 -3.03 -5.22
CA PHE A 12 13.58 -3.83 -4.04
C PHE A 12 12.35 -4.08 -3.15
N ARG A 13 11.56 -3.04 -2.83
CA ARG A 13 10.32 -3.20 -2.04
C ARG A 13 9.33 -4.24 -2.60
N ARG A 14 9.32 -4.44 -3.93
CA ARG A 14 8.42 -5.38 -4.61
C ARG A 14 8.97 -6.80 -4.72
N ASN A 15 10.28 -6.99 -4.58
CA ASN A 15 10.95 -8.26 -4.87
C ASN A 15 11.80 -8.79 -3.71
N ALA A 16 12.03 -8.02 -2.65
CA ALA A 16 12.90 -8.39 -1.53
C ALA A 16 12.45 -9.64 -0.76
N PHE A 17 11.17 -10.00 -0.86
CA PHE A 17 10.59 -11.19 -0.24
C PHE A 17 10.31 -12.32 -1.24
N ARG A 18 10.57 -12.11 -2.54
CA ARG A 18 10.44 -13.18 -3.52
C ARG A 18 11.61 -14.14 -3.40
N ASP A 19 11.34 -15.41 -3.63
CA ASP A 19 12.40 -16.40 -3.73
C ASP A 19 13.24 -16.11 -4.97
N MET A 20 14.56 -16.16 -4.80
CA MET A 20 15.48 -15.86 -5.88
C MET A 20 15.36 -16.89 -7.02
N SER A 21 14.88 -18.10 -6.74
CA SER A 21 14.57 -19.14 -7.73
C SER A 21 13.43 -18.76 -8.69
N GLU A 22 12.46 -17.94 -8.25
CA GLU A 22 11.39 -17.43 -9.10
C GLU A 22 11.91 -16.41 -10.13
N LEU A 23 13.03 -15.76 -9.84
CA LEU A 23 13.68 -14.82 -10.73
C LEU A 23 14.74 -15.55 -11.55
N ARG A 24 14.43 -15.90 -12.80
CA ARG A 24 15.43 -16.53 -13.68
C ARG A 24 16.34 -15.50 -14.35
N CYS A 25 17.65 -15.72 -14.29
CA CYS A 25 18.59 -15.03 -15.19
C CYS A 25 18.57 -15.71 -16.57
N ARG A 26 18.52 -14.91 -17.64
CA ARG A 26 18.60 -15.40 -19.04
C ARG A 26 20.04 -15.58 -19.54
N TYR A 27 21.01 -15.23 -18.70
CA TYR A 27 22.45 -15.25 -19.00
C TYR A 27 23.17 -16.02 -17.89
N SER A 28 24.39 -15.62 -17.53
CA SER A 28 25.27 -16.28 -16.54
C SER A 28 25.11 -15.78 -15.09
N SER A 29 23.94 -15.23 -14.71
CA SER A 29 23.71 -14.72 -13.34
C SER A 29 24.70 -13.63 -12.87
N SER A 30 25.36 -12.97 -13.82
CA SER A 30 26.37 -11.91 -13.63
C SER A 30 26.12 -10.66 -14.49
N CYS A 31 24.87 -10.40 -14.87
CA CYS A 31 24.52 -9.25 -15.71
C CYS A 31 24.95 -7.91 -15.09
N ILE A 32 25.52 -7.03 -15.91
CA ILE A 32 25.87 -5.67 -15.52
C ILE A 32 24.59 -4.82 -15.40
N ILE A 33 24.38 -4.23 -14.21
CA ILE A 33 23.17 -3.43 -13.89
C ILE A 33 23.50 -1.94 -13.90
N ASN A 34 23.07 -1.27 -14.97
CA ASN A 34 23.18 0.17 -15.23
C ASN A 34 21.79 0.78 -15.53
N VAL A 35 21.69 2.09 -15.78
CA VAL A 35 20.39 2.77 -16.02
C VAL A 35 19.61 2.16 -17.20
N ASN A 36 20.33 1.78 -18.27
CA ASN A 36 19.76 1.19 -19.49
C ASN A 36 19.47 -0.31 -19.34
N THR A 37 20.36 -1.05 -18.67
CA THR A 37 20.30 -2.53 -18.59
C THR A 37 19.53 -3.05 -17.37
N ARG A 38 19.27 -2.23 -16.35
CA ARG A 38 18.61 -2.64 -15.09
C ARG A 38 17.21 -3.25 -15.27
N ARG A 39 16.57 -3.11 -16.43
CA ARG A 39 15.27 -3.74 -16.73
C ARG A 39 15.42 -5.13 -17.37
N GLN A 40 16.60 -5.47 -17.89
CA GLN A 40 16.82 -6.70 -18.67
C GLN A 40 16.90 -7.97 -17.79
N CYS A 41 17.30 -7.84 -16.53
CA CYS A 41 17.41 -8.99 -15.62
C CYS A 41 17.00 -8.63 -14.19
N ALA A 42 15.84 -9.14 -13.76
CA ALA A 42 15.34 -8.97 -12.40
C ALA A 42 16.19 -9.70 -11.36
N TYR A 43 16.64 -10.93 -11.66
CA TYR A 43 17.53 -11.72 -10.80
C TYR A 43 18.81 -10.95 -10.44
N CYS A 44 19.59 -10.55 -11.45
CA CYS A 44 20.87 -9.86 -11.23
C CYS A 44 20.67 -8.49 -10.57
N ARG A 45 19.55 -7.81 -10.86
CA ARG A 45 19.19 -6.56 -10.20
C ARG A 45 18.92 -6.77 -8.71
N LEU A 46 18.13 -7.78 -8.35
CA LEU A 46 17.81 -8.08 -6.95
C LEU A 46 19.06 -8.55 -6.19
N LYS A 47 19.86 -9.43 -6.80
CA LYS A 47 21.17 -9.85 -6.28
C LYS A 47 22.08 -8.65 -6.00
N LYS A 48 22.17 -7.68 -6.92
CA LYS A 48 22.93 -6.44 -6.71
C LYS A 48 22.36 -5.59 -5.56
N CYS A 49 21.03 -5.48 -5.42
CA CYS A 49 20.41 -4.77 -4.29
C CYS A 49 20.84 -5.36 -2.93
N PHE A 50 20.84 -6.68 -2.78
CA PHE A 50 21.35 -7.31 -1.56
C PHE A 50 22.86 -7.15 -1.39
N ASN A 51 23.63 -7.20 -2.48
CA ASN A 51 25.08 -7.02 -2.43
C ASN A 51 25.47 -5.62 -1.90
N ILE A 52 24.73 -4.59 -2.30
CA ILE A 52 24.87 -3.24 -1.73
C ILE A 52 24.16 -3.10 -0.37
N LYS A 53 23.85 -4.19 0.33
CA LYS A 53 23.29 -4.17 1.70
C LYS A 53 21.91 -3.51 1.84
N MET A 54 21.08 -3.51 0.79
CA MET A 54 19.64 -3.24 1.01
C MET A 54 19.05 -4.38 1.85
N ARG A 55 18.44 -4.04 2.98
CA ARG A 55 17.89 -5.01 3.95
C ARG A 55 16.39 -5.15 3.79
N LYS A 56 15.90 -6.39 3.62
CA LYS A 56 14.47 -6.67 3.55
C LYS A 56 13.76 -6.39 4.88
N ASP A 57 14.48 -6.52 5.99
CA ASP A 57 14.00 -6.25 7.36
C ASP A 57 13.55 -4.79 7.57
N TRP A 58 14.02 -3.87 6.73
CA TRP A 58 13.60 -2.46 6.79
C TRP A 58 12.33 -2.18 5.97
N ILE A 59 11.80 -3.19 5.28
CA ILE A 59 10.53 -3.10 4.57
C ILE A 59 9.44 -3.50 5.55
N ARG A 60 8.49 -2.60 5.78
CA ARG A 60 7.36 -2.87 6.65
C ARG A 60 6.58 -4.12 6.22
N THR A 61 6.24 -4.97 7.18
CA THR A 61 5.38 -6.14 6.97
C THR A 61 3.95 -5.71 6.67
N GLU A 62 3.10 -6.63 6.20
CA GLU A 62 1.68 -6.33 6.01
C GLU A 62 0.99 -6.03 7.34
N GLU A 63 1.37 -6.71 8.42
CA GLU A 63 0.85 -6.48 9.77
C GLU A 63 1.17 -5.05 10.25
N GLU A 64 2.43 -4.61 10.11
CA GLU A 64 2.82 -3.24 10.48
C GLU A 64 2.09 -2.18 9.64
N LYS A 65 1.85 -2.46 8.36
CA LYS A 65 1.05 -1.58 7.49
C LYS A 65 -0.40 -1.52 7.95
N GLN A 66 -1.00 -2.66 8.31
CA GLN A 66 -2.36 -2.73 8.83
C GLN A 66 -2.49 -2.00 10.15
N LEU A 67 -1.58 -2.26 11.10
CA LEU A 67 -1.54 -1.58 12.40
C LEU A 67 -1.44 -0.06 12.22
N ARG A 68 -0.58 0.42 11.32
CA ARG A 68 -0.48 1.85 11.01
C ARG A 68 -1.76 2.44 10.43
N ARG A 69 -2.51 1.68 9.61
CA ARG A 69 -3.82 2.09 9.10
C ARG A 69 -4.83 2.20 10.24
N LEU A 70 -4.89 1.21 11.14
CA LEU A 70 -5.78 1.20 12.30
C LEU A 70 -5.47 2.36 13.27
N ILE A 71 -4.20 2.61 13.58
CA ILE A 71 -3.78 3.75 14.40
C ILE A 71 -4.19 5.08 13.77
N LYS A 72 -4.15 5.18 12.43
CA LYS A 72 -4.59 6.39 11.73
C LYS A 72 -6.11 6.58 11.86
N LEU A 73 -6.88 5.52 11.63
CA LEU A 73 -8.35 5.56 11.72
C LEU A 73 -8.82 5.90 13.15
N THR A 74 -8.19 5.31 14.16
CA THR A 74 -8.51 5.60 15.57
C THR A 74 -8.19 7.03 15.96
N LYS A 75 -7.08 7.61 15.46
CA LYS A 75 -6.77 9.03 15.66
C LYS A 75 -7.78 9.95 14.98
N GLU A 76 -8.21 9.60 13.77
CA GLU A 76 -9.25 10.34 13.05
C GLU A 76 -10.59 10.28 13.79
N GLN A 77 -10.98 9.12 14.30
CA GLN A 77 -12.21 8.96 15.10
C GLN A 77 -12.16 9.77 16.40
N LYS A 78 -11.05 9.74 17.14
CA LYS A 78 -10.88 10.57 18.36
C LYS A 78 -11.01 12.07 18.05
N LYS A 79 -10.51 12.51 16.88
CA LYS A 79 -10.67 13.90 16.45
C LYS A 79 -12.14 14.24 16.24
N ILE A 80 -12.91 13.39 15.55
CA ILE A 80 -14.34 13.57 15.31
C ILE A 80 -15.14 13.58 16.61
N ASN A 81 -14.83 12.69 17.55
CA ASN A 81 -15.48 12.63 18.85
C ASN A 81 -15.23 13.89 19.71
N ASN A 82 -14.15 14.63 19.43
CA ASN A 82 -13.82 15.89 20.10
C ASN A 82 -14.40 17.13 19.38
N LEU A 83 -15.10 16.98 18.25
CA LEU A 83 -15.85 18.06 17.59
C LEU A 83 -17.27 18.16 18.18
N SER A 84 -17.79 19.38 18.32
CA SER A 84 -19.16 19.66 18.75
C SER A 84 -20.21 19.01 17.83
N ASN A 85 -21.33 18.56 18.43
CA ASN A 85 -22.40 17.80 17.74
C ASN A 85 -22.90 18.47 16.45
N ASP A 86 -22.90 19.80 16.37
CA ASP A 86 -23.34 20.55 15.18
C ASP A 86 -22.40 20.43 13.96
N GLN A 87 -21.14 20.01 14.16
CA GLN A 87 -20.15 19.78 13.08
C GLN A 87 -20.01 18.30 12.67
N GLN A 88 -20.64 17.37 13.39
CA GLN A 88 -20.53 15.93 13.09
C GLN A 88 -21.27 15.53 11.80
N SER A 89 -22.33 16.24 11.42
CA SER A 89 -23.14 15.94 10.22
C SER A 89 -22.36 16.12 8.90
N LEU A 90 -21.31 16.96 8.87
CA LEU A 90 -20.48 17.22 7.68
C LEU A 90 -19.26 16.29 7.54
N VAL A 91 -18.83 15.62 8.62
CA VAL A 91 -17.60 14.78 8.65
C VAL A 91 -17.86 13.27 8.63
N THR A 92 -19.12 12.84 8.70
CA THR A 92 -19.50 11.42 8.82
C THR A 92 -19.47 10.63 7.51
N PHE A 93 -19.08 11.25 6.38
CA PHE A 93 -18.78 10.47 5.18
C PHE A 93 -17.45 9.72 5.36
N PRO A 94 -17.42 8.37 5.36
CA PRO A 94 -16.18 7.64 5.47
C PRO A 94 -15.30 8.00 4.27
N SER A 95 -14.19 8.69 4.55
CA SER A 95 -13.15 9.02 3.57
C SER A 95 -12.48 7.77 2.96
N VAL A 96 -12.91 6.57 3.38
CA VAL A 96 -12.57 5.25 2.83
C VAL A 96 -13.05 5.04 1.38
N LEU A 97 -14.08 5.76 0.92
CA LEU A 97 -14.59 5.63 -0.46
C LEU A 97 -13.91 6.53 -1.51
N ARG A 98 -12.81 7.24 -1.20
CA ARG A 98 -12.18 8.15 -2.18
C ARG A 98 -11.19 7.51 -3.17
N LYS A 99 -11.13 6.17 -3.29
CA LYS A 99 -10.22 5.48 -4.24
C LYS A 99 -10.83 4.40 -5.13
N LYS A 100 -12.16 4.34 -5.27
CA LYS A 100 -12.80 3.61 -6.38
C LYS A 100 -13.60 4.58 -7.25
N LYS A 101 -12.90 5.48 -7.93
CA LYS A 101 -13.45 6.26 -9.05
C LYS A 101 -12.50 6.15 -10.24
N CYS A 102 -12.41 4.94 -10.79
CA CYS A 102 -11.97 4.68 -12.15
C CYS A 102 -12.27 3.22 -12.50
N SER A 103 -13.54 2.94 -12.75
CA SER A 103 -13.97 1.95 -13.75
C SER A 103 -15.49 2.06 -13.83
N MET A 104 -15.96 2.36 -15.04
CA MET A 104 -17.36 2.57 -15.39
C MET A 104 -18.29 1.49 -14.84
N ILE A 105 -19.53 1.86 -14.46
CA ILE A 105 -20.79 1.18 -14.81
C ILE A 105 -21.98 1.98 -14.22
N LYS A 106 -22.84 2.37 -15.16
CA LYS A 106 -24.25 2.78 -15.18
C LYS A 106 -25.04 2.96 -13.87
N SER A 107 -25.66 4.13 -13.81
CA SER A 107 -26.94 4.46 -13.18
C SER A 107 -27.91 3.29 -12.99
N THR A 108 -28.34 3.07 -11.75
CA THR A 108 -29.73 2.74 -11.39
C THR A 108 -29.96 3.12 -9.92
N ASN A 109 -31.03 3.86 -9.68
CA ASN A 109 -31.57 4.15 -8.36
C ASN A 109 -32.12 2.87 -7.74
N GLN A 110 -31.81 2.60 -6.48
CA GLN A 110 -32.70 1.86 -5.60
C GLN A 110 -32.40 2.19 -4.14
N GLU A 111 -33.34 2.90 -3.53
CA GLU A 111 -33.46 3.08 -2.10
C GLU A 111 -33.47 1.72 -1.40
N LEU A 112 -32.71 1.58 -0.32
CA LEU A 112 -33.08 0.67 0.76
C LEU A 112 -32.95 1.42 2.08
N VAL A 113 -34.10 1.97 2.42
CA VAL A 113 -34.55 2.32 3.76
C VAL A 113 -34.25 1.16 4.71
N ILE A 114 -33.57 1.43 5.84
CA ILE A 114 -33.74 0.62 7.04
C ILE A 114 -34.23 1.56 8.13
N ASN A 115 -35.47 1.30 8.50
CA ASN A 115 -36.31 2.04 9.41
C ASN A 115 -35.76 2.07 10.84
N SER A 116 -35.95 3.22 11.48
CA SER A 116 -36.12 3.33 12.92
C SER A 116 -37.27 2.44 13.38
N ILE A 117 -37.02 1.55 14.35
CA ILE A 117 -38.03 1.17 15.34
C ILE A 117 -37.35 1.25 16.71
N ASN A 118 -37.74 2.31 17.41
CA ASN A 118 -37.62 2.49 18.84
C ASN A 118 -38.79 1.69 19.46
N THR A 119 -38.53 0.72 20.34
CA THR A 119 -39.52 0.30 21.34
C THR A 119 -38.79 -0.11 22.61
N ASN A 120 -38.96 0.70 23.66
CA ASN A 120 -38.73 0.32 25.04
C ASN A 120 -39.68 -0.83 25.41
N ASN A 121 -39.15 -1.84 26.10
CA ASN A 121 -39.79 -2.45 27.27
C ASN A 121 -38.71 -3.10 28.13
#